data_AF-A0A645HIY1-F1
#
_entry.id   AF-A0A645HIY1-F1
#
_cell.length_a   1.000
_cell.length_b   1.000
_cell.length_c   1.000
_cell.angle_alpha   90.00
_cell.angle_beta   90.00
_cell.angle_gamma   90.00
#
_symmetry.space_group_name_H-M   'P 1'
#
loop_
_entity.id
_entity.type
_entity.pdbx_description
1 polymer ?
#
loop_
_entity_poly.entity_id
_entity_poly.type
_entity_poly.pdbx_seq_one_letter_code
_entity_poly.pdbx_strand_id
1 'polypeptide(L)'
;MSGQKGMGGLSRKLPADLPEGQTETIQKYAVAAFQALGCSGVARIDFLTDAKTGKIYVNELNTIPGSLSFYLWEAGGMKYGELLDKIIALAFKRDRERKNLNFSFDTNILSGFSFGGLKK
;
A
#
# COMPACT_ATOMS: atom_id res chain seq x y z
N MET A 1 14.14 -27.18 26.47
CA MET A 1 14.02 -26.33 25.27
C MET A 1 12.88 -25.36 25.48
N SER A 2 13.18 -24.16 25.98
CA SER A 2 12.19 -23.10 26.17
C SER A 2 11.88 -22.47 24.82
N GLY A 3 10.78 -22.90 24.19
CA GLY A 3 10.22 -22.21 23.04
C GLY A 3 9.97 -20.75 23.42
N GLN A 4 10.65 -19.85 22.71
CA GLN A 4 10.44 -18.42 22.81
C GLN A 4 8.96 -18.15 22.54
N LYS A 5 8.20 -17.82 23.59
CA LYS A 5 6.85 -17.26 23.42
C LYS A 5 7.05 -15.96 22.65
N GLY A 6 6.78 -15.99 21.35
CA GLY A 6 6.59 -14.79 20.54
C GLY A 6 5.54 -13.89 21.19
N MET A 7 5.44 -12.64 20.74
CA MET A 7 4.68 -11.52 21.32
C MET A 7 3.15 -11.72 21.52
N GLY A 8 2.67 -12.88 21.96
CA GLY A 8 1.30 -13.21 22.32
C GLY A 8 0.87 -12.66 23.68
N GLY A 9 1.44 -11.52 24.10
CA GLY A 9 1.18 -10.91 25.40
C GLY A 9 0.82 -9.42 25.36
N LEU A 10 0.88 -8.75 24.21
CA LEU A 10 0.45 -7.36 24.10
C LEU A 10 -1.03 -7.32 23.71
N SER A 11 -1.88 -7.00 24.68
CA SER A 11 -3.28 -6.67 24.46
C SER A 11 -3.37 -5.51 23.48
N ARG A 12 -3.93 -5.74 22.29
CA ARG A 12 -4.14 -4.70 21.29
C ARG A 12 -5.33 -3.83 21.73
N LYS A 13 -5.09 -2.55 22.00
CA LYS A 13 -6.16 -1.56 22.13
C LYS A 13 -6.58 -1.10 20.74
N LEU A 14 -7.78 -1.51 20.33
CA LEU A 14 -8.36 -1.18 19.04
C LEU A 14 -9.79 -0.65 19.27
N PRO A 15 -10.07 0.64 18.98
CA PRO A 15 -9.12 1.67 18.53
C PRO A 15 -8.07 2.03 19.59
N ALA A 16 -6.99 2.67 19.15
CA ALA A 16 -5.95 3.15 20.05
C ALA A 16 -6.49 4.27 20.95
N ASP A 17 -6.11 4.20 22.22
CA ASP A 17 -6.45 5.19 23.25
C ASP A 17 -5.44 6.34 23.15
N LEU A 18 -5.83 7.38 22.40
CA LEU A 18 -4.96 8.51 22.04
C LEU A 18 -5.60 9.84 22.46
N PRO A 19 -4.78 10.85 22.82
CA PRO A 19 -5.27 12.21 23.04
C PRO A 19 -6.04 12.78 21.85
N GLU A 20 -6.93 13.72 22.14
CA GLU A 20 -7.75 14.40 21.14
C GLU A 20 -6.90 14.97 19.99
N GLY A 21 -7.35 14.80 18.74
CA GLY A 21 -6.66 15.26 17.54
C GLY A 21 -5.47 14.41 17.08
N GLN A 22 -4.90 13.53 17.91
CA GLN A 22 -3.78 12.68 17.47
C GLN A 22 -4.22 11.64 16.43
N THR A 23 -5.40 11.04 16.60
CA THR A 23 -5.96 10.08 15.63
C THR A 23 -6.06 10.70 14.24
N GLU A 24 -6.60 11.91 14.14
CA GLU A 24 -6.73 12.62 12.86
C GLU A 24 -5.36 12.94 12.25
N THR A 25 -4.40 13.36 13.08
CA THR A 25 -3.03 13.65 12.64
C THR A 25 -2.33 12.41 12.11
N ILE A 26 -2.44 11.28 12.80
CA ILE A 26 -1.88 9.99 12.37
C ILE A 26 -2.52 9.55 11.06
N GLN A 27 -3.85 9.66 10.92
CA GLN A 27 -4.55 9.32 9.68
C GLN A 27 -4.08 10.20 8.50
N LYS A 28 -3.92 11.51 8.73
CA LYS A 28 -3.37 12.45 7.72
C LYS A 28 -1.97 12.05 7.30
N TYR A 29 -1.08 11.75 8.25
CA TYR A 29 0.29 11.32 7.96
C TYR A 29 0.34 9.95 7.26
N ALA A 30 -0.54 9.02 7.63
CA ALA A 30 -0.63 7.71 6.99
C ALA A 30 -1.00 7.85 5.50
N VAL A 31 -2.01 8.67 5.17
CA VAL A 31 -2.39 8.95 3.78
C VAL A 31 -1.25 9.62 3.03
N ALA A 32 -0.64 10.65 3.62
CA ALA A 32 0.46 11.37 2.99
C ALA A 32 1.67 10.45 2.70
N ALA A 33 2.07 9.61 3.66
CA ALA A 33 3.17 8.67 3.48
C ALA A 33 2.86 7.60 2.42
N PHE A 34 1.63 7.07 2.42
CA PHE A 34 1.18 6.10 1.41
C PHE A 34 1.25 6.69 -0.01
N GLN A 35 0.79 7.93 -0.17
CA GLN A 35 0.82 8.65 -1.45
C GLN A 35 2.25 9.02 -1.88
N ALA A 36 3.05 9.58 -0.97
CA ALA A 36 4.42 10.00 -1.25
C ALA A 36 5.30 8.84 -1.72
N LEU A 37 5.05 7.63 -1.23
CA LEU A 37 5.76 6.41 -1.61
C LEU A 37 5.14 5.68 -2.82
N GLY A 38 4.10 6.23 -3.43
CA GLY A 38 3.45 5.62 -4.59
C GLY A 38 2.83 4.24 -4.30
N CYS A 39 2.43 4.00 -3.05
CA CYS A 39 1.90 2.71 -2.63
C CYS A 39 0.55 2.41 -3.30
N SER A 40 0.21 1.14 -3.39
CA SER A 40 -1.08 0.67 -3.91
C SER A 40 -1.53 -0.59 -3.18
N GLY A 41 -2.85 -0.79 -3.05
CA GLY A 41 -3.39 -1.93 -2.32
C GLY A 41 -3.47 -1.64 -0.82
N VAL A 42 -2.79 -2.44 -0.02
CA VAL A 42 -2.78 -2.31 1.45
C VAL A 42 -1.36 -2.08 1.95
N ALA A 43 -1.22 -1.24 2.97
CA ALA A 43 0.01 -1.10 3.74
C ALA A 43 -0.34 -0.86 5.21
N ARG A 44 0.58 -1.23 6.11
CA ARG A 44 0.53 -0.82 7.52
C ARG A 44 1.62 0.22 7.73
N ILE A 45 1.28 1.35 8.34
CA ILE A 45 2.23 2.40 8.66
C ILE A 45 2.32 2.46 10.18
N ASP A 46 3.52 2.24 10.68
CA ASP A 46 3.78 2.20 12.10
C ASP A 46 4.31 3.57 12.53
N PHE A 47 3.79 4.07 13.65
CA PHE A 47 4.11 5.39 14.18
C PHE A 47 4.75 5.28 15.56
N LEU A 48 5.61 6.24 15.88
CA LEU A 48 6.13 6.47 17.22
C LEU A 48 5.66 7.83 17.71
N THR A 49 5.32 7.91 19.00
CA THR A 49 4.94 9.16 19.65
C THR A 49 5.91 9.47 20.79
N ASP A 50 6.35 10.73 20.84
CA ASP A 50 7.10 11.23 21.99
C ASP A 50 6.14 11.45 23.17
N ALA A 51 6.36 10.73 24.27
CA ALA A 51 5.48 10.78 25.45
C ALA A 51 5.49 12.13 26.18
N LYS A 52 6.54 12.96 26.02
CA LYS A 52 6.64 14.27 26.67
C LYS A 52 6.06 15.37 25.81
N THR A 53 6.35 15.35 24.52
CA THR A 53 5.97 16.43 23.59
C THR A 53 4.69 16.13 22.80
N GLY A 54 4.25 14.87 22.77
CA GLY A 54 3.14 14.40 21.95
C GLY A 54 3.46 14.38 20.44
N LYS A 55 4.72 14.60 20.05
CA LYS A 55 5.11 14.66 18.64
C LYS A 55 5.05 13.27 18.00
N ILE A 56 4.38 13.19 16.86
CA ILE A 56 4.15 11.97 16.08
C ILE A 56 5.23 11.85 14.99
N TYR A 57 5.80 10.66 14.85
CA TYR A 57 6.79 10.32 13.85
C TYR A 57 6.34 9.08 13.06
N VAL A 58 6.49 9.11 11.74
CA VAL A 58 6.39 7.91 10.91
C VAL A 58 7.64 7.07 11.15
N ASN A 59 7.48 5.83 11.58
CA ASN A 59 8.60 4.92 11.84
C ASN A 59 8.91 4.07 10.60
N GLU A 60 7.93 3.28 10.15
CA GLU A 60 8.09 2.41 8.99
C GLU A 60 6.78 2.22 8.23
N LEU A 61 6.91 1.87 6.94
CA LEU A 61 5.79 1.44 6.10
C LEU A 61 6.01 0.00 5.67
N ASN A 62 5.03 -0.85 5.96
CA ASN A 62 4.98 -2.25 5.59
C ASN A 62 4.00 -2.44 4.42
N THR A 63 4.51 -2.67 3.21
CA THR A 63 3.71 -2.86 1.98
C THR A 63 3.00 -4.22 1.91
N ILE A 64 3.49 -5.21 2.66
CA ILE A 64 2.84 -6.51 2.83
C ILE A 64 2.81 -6.81 4.33
N PRO A 65 1.88 -6.19 5.07
CA PRO A 65 1.82 -6.41 6.50
C PRO A 65 1.29 -7.83 6.80
N GLY A 66 1.73 -8.40 7.91
CA GLY A 66 1.26 -9.70 8.38
C GLY A 66 -0.27 -9.75 8.47
N SER A 67 -0.86 -10.79 7.87
CA SER A 67 -2.32 -10.98 7.75
C SER A 67 -3.06 -9.74 7.19
N LEU A 68 -2.41 -8.95 6.34
CA LEU A 68 -2.96 -7.72 5.73
C LEU A 68 -3.43 -6.67 6.76
N SER A 69 -3.00 -6.81 8.03
CA SER A 69 -3.51 -6.03 9.17
C SER A 69 -5.04 -6.07 9.33
N PHE A 70 -5.69 -7.20 9.02
CA PHE A 70 -7.15 -7.31 9.03
C PHE A 70 -7.81 -6.83 10.35
N TYR A 71 -7.15 -7.03 11.49
CA TYR A 71 -7.65 -6.62 12.80
C TYR A 71 -7.86 -5.10 12.93
N LEU A 72 -7.10 -4.27 12.20
CA LEU A 72 -7.32 -2.81 12.16
C LEU A 72 -8.58 -2.47 11.37
N TRP A 73 -8.81 -3.20 10.27
CA TRP A 73 -9.98 -3.03 9.42
C TRP A 73 -11.26 -3.52 10.09
N GLU A 74 -11.21 -4.64 10.80
CA GLU A 74 -12.33 -5.15 11.58
C GLU A 74 -12.73 -4.21 12.71
N ALA A 75 -11.76 -3.62 13.41
CA ALA A 75 -12.03 -2.57 14.40
C ALA A 75 -12.69 -1.32 13.77
N GLY A 76 -12.45 -1.07 12.48
CA GLY A 76 -13.13 -0.04 11.68
C GLY A 76 -14.42 -0.51 11.00
N GLY A 77 -14.89 -1.74 11.28
CA GLY A 77 -16.14 -2.29 10.76
C GLY A 77 -16.06 -3.01 9.41
N MET A 78 -14.88 -3.22 8.84
CA MET A 78 -14.69 -3.95 7.58
C MET A 78 -14.24 -5.39 7.86
N LYS A 79 -15.02 -6.36 7.39
CA LYS A 79 -14.69 -7.78 7.58
C LYS A 79 -13.51 -8.20 6.70
N TYR A 80 -12.79 -9.25 7.11
CA TYR A 80 -11.65 -9.76 6.35
C TYR A 80 -11.98 -10.11 4.89
N GLY A 81 -13.15 -10.72 4.63
CA GLY A 81 -13.59 -11.03 3.26
C GLY A 81 -13.74 -9.77 2.39
N GLU A 82 -14.37 -8.72 2.94
CA GLU A 82 -14.56 -7.44 2.25
C GLU A 82 -13.22 -6.73 1.97
N LEU A 83 -12.27 -6.82 2.91
CA LEU A 83 -10.92 -6.32 2.72
C LEU A 83 -10.22 -7.05 1.57
N LEU A 84 -10.31 -8.38 1.53
CA LEU A 84 -9.70 -9.19 0.48
C LEU A 84 -10.30 -8.85 -0.89
N ASP A 85 -11.62 -8.77 -0.98
CA ASP A 85 -12.34 -8.39 -2.20
C ASP A 85 -11.88 -7.01 -2.72
N LYS A 86 -11.75 -6.02 -1.82
CA LYS A 86 -11.26 -4.69 -2.16
C LYS A 86 -9.82 -4.70 -2.67
N ILE A 87 -8.92 -5.44 -2.04
CA ILE A 87 -7.51 -5.53 -2.47
C ILE A 87 -7.41 -6.18 -3.86
N ILE A 88 -8.17 -7.26 -4.10
CA ILE A 88 -8.24 -7.93 -5.40
C ILE A 88 -8.78 -6.97 -6.48
N ALA A 89 -9.85 -6.25 -6.18
CA ALA A 89 -10.42 -5.27 -7.10
C ALA A 89 -9.43 -4.15 -7.44
N LEU A 90 -8.69 -3.64 -6.45
CA LEU A 90 -7.63 -2.64 -6.65
C LEU A 90 -6.49 -3.18 -7.53
N ALA A 91 -6.11 -4.44 -7.37
CA ALA A 91 -5.09 -5.08 -8.19
C ALA A 91 -5.52 -5.15 -9.68
N PHE A 92 -6.76 -5.57 -9.95
CA PHE A 92 -7.30 -5.59 -11.32
C PHE A 92 -7.43 -4.19 -11.92
N LYS A 93 -7.86 -3.20 -11.13
CA LYS A 93 -7.91 -1.81 -11.57
C LYS A 93 -6.53 -1.32 -12.01
N ARG A 94 -5.51 -1.54 -11.19
CA ARG A 94 -4.13 -1.12 -11.49
C ARG A 94 -3.56 -1.84 -12.72
N ASP A 95 -3.83 -3.13 -12.89
CA ASP A 95 -3.41 -3.87 -14.08
C ASP A 95 -4.02 -3.29 -15.37
N ARG A 96 -5.31 -2.95 -15.33
CA ARG A 96 -6.01 -2.32 -16.46
C ARG A 96 -5.42 -0.95 -16.81
N GLU A 97 -5.19 -0.11 -15.79
CA GLU A 97 -4.57 1.21 -15.97
C GLU A 97 -3.18 1.09 -16.60
N ARG A 98 -2.37 0.13 -16.14
CA ARG A 98 -1.03 -0.13 -16.70
C ARG A 98 -1.09 -0.59 -18.15
N LYS A 99 -2.02 -1.48 -18.52
CA LYS A 99 -2.18 -1.95 -19.90
C LYS A 99 -2.56 -0.81 -20.84
N ASN A 100 -3.36 0.14 -20.37
CA ASN A 100 -3.74 1.33 -21.13
C ASN A 100 -2.59 2.33 -21.35
N LEU A 101 -1.43 2.16 -20.72
CA LEU A 101 -0.26 3.02 -20.98
C LEU A 101 0.61 2.51 -22.15
N ASN A 102 0.44 1.26 -22.56
CA ASN A 102 1.20 0.67 -23.66
C ASN A 102 0.39 0.73 -24.96
N PHE A 103 0.71 1.70 -25.81
CA PHE A 103 0.18 1.79 -27.17
C PHE A 103 1.22 1.30 -28.16
N SER A 104 0.87 0.31 -28.98
CA SER A 104 1.63 -0.03 -30.18
C SER A 104 0.98 0.68 -31.36
N PHE A 105 1.76 1.47 -32.11
CA PHE A 105 1.31 2.05 -33.37
C PHE A 105 1.87 1.19 -34.49
N ASP A 106 1.01 0.42 -35.16
CA ASP A 106 1.39 -0.24 -36.40
C ASP A 106 1.66 0.84 -37.45
N THR A 107 2.94 1.04 -37.73
CA THR A 107 3.39 2.14 -38.57
C THR A 107 4.08 1.60 -39.81
N ASN A 108 3.52 1.94 -40.97
CA ASN A 108 4.04 1.57 -42.29
C ASN A 108 5.16 2.52 -42.78
N ILE A 109 5.89 3.19 -41.89
CA ILE A 109 6.98 4.13 -42.26
C ILE A 109 8.03 3.45 -43.16
N LEU A 110 8.23 2.13 -43.03
CA LEU A 110 9.17 1.36 -43.84
C LEU A 110 8.52 0.62 -45.02
N SER A 111 7.18 0.64 -45.18
CA SER A 111 6.52 -0.12 -46.25
C SER A 111 6.73 0.48 -47.64
N GLY A 112 7.09 1.77 -47.72
CA GLY A 112 7.49 2.45 -48.96
C GLY A 112 9.00 2.56 -49.16
N PHE A 113 9.81 2.11 -48.18
CA PHE A 113 11.27 2.22 -48.26
C PHE A 113 11.82 1.01 -49.02
N SER A 114 12.02 1.16 -50.34
CA SER A 114 12.88 0.26 -51.09
C SER A 114 14.31 0.44 -50.59
N PHE A 115 14.89 -0.58 -49.94
CA PHE A 115 16.33 -0.63 -49.69
C PHE A 115 17.04 -0.73 -51.04
N GLY A 116 17.28 0.43 -51.64
CA GLY A 116 18.10 0.57 -52.84
C GLY A 116 19.54 0.17 -52.52
N GLY A 117 19.91 -1.05 -52.88
CA GLY A 117 21.31 -1.44 -53.04
C GLY A 117 21.82 -2.48 -52.05
N LEU A 118 21.46 -3.74 -52.29
CA LEU A 118 22.40 -4.85 -52.17
C LEU A 118 22.63 -5.41 -53.58
N LYS A 119 23.53 -4.76 -54.33
CA LYS A 119 24.38 -5.47 -55.31
C LYS A 119 25.53 -6.01 -54.45
N LYS A 120 25.84 -7.30 -54.42
CA LYS A 120 26.05 -8.22 -55.54
C LYS A 120 25.87 -9.66 -55.06
#